data_AF-A0AAD4PKG6-F1
#
_entry.id   AF-A0AAD4PKG6-F1
#
_cell.length_a   1.000
_cell.length_b   1.000
_cell.length_c   1.000
_cell.angle_alpha   90.00
_cell.angle_beta   90.00
_cell.angle_gamma   90.00
#
_symmetry.space_group_name_H-M   'P 1'
#
loop_
_entity.id
_entity.type
_entity.pdbx_description
1 polymer ?
#
loop_
_entity_poly.entity_id
_entity_poly.type
_entity_poly.pdbx_seq_one_letter_code
_entity_poly.pdbx_strand_id
1 'polypeptide(L)'
;MHLCFSQCIFLLLGSHSTDGFIIRLITETLQNNVAGEPVTHERTNWNFDPEAAKKARSIYYEKNGFRSAKFIERLGVGLDGHHEERRQQQEERDVGRLNGEHYINFPAAPL
;
A
#
# COMPACT_ATOMS: atom_id res chain seq x y z
N MET A 1 11.15 44.27 51.36
CA MET A 1 11.89 44.16 50.08
C MET A 1 12.39 42.74 49.80
N HIS A 2 13.16 42.10 50.71
CA HIS A 2 13.70 40.74 50.49
C HIS A 2 12.65 39.61 50.34
N LEU A 3 11.56 39.64 51.12
CA LEU A 3 10.48 38.65 51.01
C LEU A 3 9.74 38.72 49.66
N CYS A 4 9.51 39.94 49.16
CA CYS A 4 8.83 40.15 47.87
C CYS A 4 9.69 39.64 46.71
N PHE A 5 11.01 39.86 46.78
CA PHE A 5 11.94 39.39 45.75
C PHE A 5 12.01 37.85 45.71
N SER A 6 12.02 37.20 46.88
CA SER A 6 11.95 35.74 46.98
C SER A 6 10.64 35.17 46.44
N GLN A 7 9.52 35.87 46.63
CA GLN A 7 8.21 35.46 46.12
C GLN A 7 8.11 35.58 44.60
N CYS A 8 8.69 36.64 44.02
CA CYS A 8 8.75 36.82 42.57
C CYS A 8 9.62 35.76 41.88
N ILE A 9 10.73 35.35 42.51
CA ILE A 9 11.60 34.28 41.99
C ILE A 9 10.87 32.93 41.98
N PHE A 10 10.11 32.61 43.03
CA PHE A 10 9.29 31.39 43.08
C PHE A 10 8.21 31.35 41.99
N LEU A 11 7.59 32.49 41.69
CA LEU A 11 6.59 32.60 40.62
C LEU A 11 7.21 32.41 39.22
N LEU A 12 8.39 33.00 38.98
CA LEU A 12 9.11 32.86 37.71
C LEU A 12 9.57 31.41 37.45
N LEU A 13 9.99 30.69 38.48
CA LEU A 13 10.39 29.29 38.37
C LEU A 13 9.20 28.34 38.11
N GLY A 14 7.99 28.69 38.57
CA GLY A 14 6.77 27.91 38.33
C GLY A 14 6.16 28.10 36.93
N SER A 15 6.45 29.21 36.25
CA SER A 15 5.89 29.54 34.93
C SER A 15 6.45 28.74 33.75
N HIS A 16 7.55 28.00 33.91
CA HIS A 16 8.19 27.27 32.80
C HIS A 16 7.41 26.03 32.30
N SER A 17 6.34 25.62 32.98
CA SER A 17 5.60 24.39 32.66
C SER A 17 4.56 24.56 31.55
N THR A 18 4.15 25.80 31.23
CA THR A 18 3.12 26.09 30.22
C THR A 18 3.62 25.83 28.79
N ASP A 19 4.87 26.16 28.52
CA ASP A 19 5.44 26.03 27.17
C ASP A 19 5.57 24.57 26.77
N GLY A 20 5.99 23.71 27.71
CA GLY A 20 6.06 22.26 27.48
C GLY A 20 4.70 21.64 27.19
N PHE A 21 3.65 22.09 27.88
CA PHE A 21 2.28 21.62 27.64
C PHE A 21 1.74 22.04 26.27
N ILE A 22 1.92 23.30 25.88
CA ILE A 22 1.45 23.82 24.59
C ILE A 22 2.18 23.12 23.44
N ILE A 23 3.50 22.97 23.53
CA ILE A 23 4.29 22.28 22.50
C ILE A 23 3.87 20.81 22.40
N ARG A 24 3.60 20.13 23.52
CA ARG A 24 3.12 18.75 23.53
C ARG A 24 1.76 18.63 22.87
N LEU A 25 0.81 19.50 23.21
CA LEU A 25 -0.53 19.52 22.63
C LEU A 25 -0.50 19.73 21.11
N ILE A 26 0.30 20.70 20.62
CA ILE A 26 0.44 20.97 19.19
C ILE A 26 1.07 19.76 18.48
N THR A 27 2.13 19.21 19.06
CA THR A 27 2.86 18.08 18.46
C THR A 27 1.98 16.83 18.38
N GLU A 28 1.29 16.47 19.47
CA GLU A 28 0.38 15.32 19.51
C GLU A 28 -0.79 15.51 18.54
N THR A 29 -1.37 16.71 18.47
CA THR A 29 -2.47 17.01 17.55
C THR A 29 -2.02 16.89 16.09
N LEU A 30 -0.88 17.47 15.72
CA LEU A 30 -0.35 17.40 14.37
C LEU A 30 0.04 15.97 13.98
N GLN A 31 0.73 15.24 14.87
CA GLN A 31 1.15 13.87 14.60
C GLN A 31 -0.05 12.95 14.39
N ASN A 32 -1.08 13.04 15.22
CA ASN A 32 -2.28 12.18 15.08
C ASN A 32 -3.10 12.53 13.83
N ASN A 33 -3.14 13.79 13.41
CA ASN A 33 -3.86 14.20 12.19
C ASN A 33 -3.08 13.94 10.90
N VAL A 34 -1.74 14.01 10.92
CA VAL A 34 -0.89 13.80 9.73
C VAL A 34 -0.54 12.32 9.53
N ALA A 35 -0.21 11.60 10.61
CA ALA A 35 0.18 10.20 10.55
C ALA A 35 -1.03 9.23 10.71
N GLY A 36 -2.20 9.76 11.07
CA GLY A 36 -3.34 8.98 11.53
C GLY A 36 -3.15 8.50 12.97
N GLU A 37 -4.24 8.11 13.62
CA GLU A 37 -4.13 7.38 14.89
C GLU A 37 -3.27 6.12 14.65
N PRO A 38 -2.36 5.75 15.56
CA PRO A 38 -1.59 4.51 15.43
C PRO A 38 -2.53 3.32 15.63
N VAL A 39 -3.40 3.07 14.64
CA VAL A 39 -4.25 1.89 14.57
C VAL A 39 -3.32 0.72 14.42
N THR A 40 -3.17 0.00 15.52
CA THR A 40 -2.36 -1.21 15.57
C THR A 40 -2.98 -2.20 14.59
N HIS A 41 -2.24 -2.55 13.54
CA HIS A 41 -2.60 -3.50 12.48
C HIS A 41 -3.75 -4.44 12.89
N GLU A 42 -4.95 -4.24 12.32
CA GLU A 42 -6.04 -5.18 12.51
C GLU A 42 -5.62 -6.54 11.98
N ARG A 43 -5.85 -7.60 12.77
CA ARG A 43 -5.65 -8.97 12.30
C ARG A 43 -6.79 -9.33 11.35
N THR A 44 -6.62 -9.00 10.08
CA THR A 44 -7.54 -9.43 9.04
C THR A 44 -7.30 -10.90 8.72
N ASN A 45 -8.28 -11.75 9.02
CA ASN A 45 -8.27 -13.14 8.61
C ASN A 45 -8.86 -13.26 7.20
N TRP A 46 -8.05 -13.73 6.26
CA TRP A 46 -8.47 -14.00 4.90
C TRP A 46 -8.76 -15.49 4.75
N ASN A 47 -10.00 -15.84 4.40
CA ASN A 47 -10.32 -17.19 3.98
C ASN A 47 -9.82 -17.42 2.55
N PHE A 48 -8.56 -17.79 2.41
CA PHE A 48 -7.96 -18.08 1.11
C PHE A 48 -8.43 -19.45 0.61
N ASP A 49 -9.33 -19.43 -0.37
CA ASP A 49 -9.68 -20.62 -1.13
C ASP A 49 -8.73 -20.75 -2.34
N PRO A 50 -7.82 -21.76 -2.36
CA PRO A 50 -6.87 -21.95 -3.44
C PRO A 50 -7.54 -22.24 -4.79
N GLU A 51 -8.78 -22.72 -4.78
CA GLU A 51 -9.53 -23.08 -5.99
C GLU A 51 -10.48 -21.95 -6.45
N ALA A 52 -10.70 -20.91 -5.64
CA ALA A 52 -11.61 -19.82 -5.97
C ALA A 52 -11.24 -19.13 -7.29
N ALA A 53 -9.96 -18.92 -7.54
CA ALA A 53 -9.47 -18.31 -8.78
C ALA A 53 -9.74 -19.21 -10.01
N LYS A 54 -9.52 -20.53 -9.88
CA LYS A 54 -9.80 -21.49 -10.96
C LYS A 54 -11.29 -21.56 -11.26
N LYS A 55 -12.14 -21.58 -10.22
CA LYS A 55 -13.59 -21.57 -10.36
C LYS A 55 -14.09 -20.28 -11.01
N ALA A 56 -13.63 -19.12 -10.55
CA ALA A 56 -13.98 -17.83 -11.13
C ALA A 56 -13.59 -17.74 -12.62
N ARG A 57 -12.41 -18.26 -12.98
CA ARG A 57 -11.94 -18.36 -14.36
C ARG A 57 -12.91 -19.19 -15.21
N SER A 58 -13.30 -20.38 -14.75
CA SER A 58 -14.22 -21.26 -15.50
C SER A 58 -15.58 -20.60 -15.76
N ILE A 59 -16.18 -20.00 -14.73
CA ILE A 59 -17.47 -19.28 -14.82
C ILE A 59 -17.38 -18.10 -15.79
N TYR A 60 -16.26 -17.37 -15.75
CA TYR A 60 -16.05 -16.24 -16.63
C TYR A 60 -15.95 -16.65 -18.11
N TYR A 61 -15.23 -17.74 -18.41
CA TYR A 61 -15.15 -18.27 -19.77
C TYR A 61 -16.48 -18.81 -20.26
N GLU A 62 -17.23 -19.51 -19.42
CA GLU A 62 -18.57 -20.02 -19.75
C GLU A 62 -19.52 -18.88 -20.10
N LYS A 63 -19.49 -17.79 -19.33
CA LYS A 63 -20.35 -16.63 -19.54
C LYS A 63 -19.97 -15.77 -20.74
N ASN A 64 -18.67 -15.52 -20.97
CA ASN A 64 -18.20 -14.53 -21.94
C ASN A 64 -17.56 -15.14 -23.20
N GLY A 65 -17.40 -16.46 -23.25
CA GLY A 65 -16.84 -17.20 -24.38
C GLY A 65 -15.39 -16.85 -24.70
N PHE A 66 -14.91 -17.33 -25.85
CA PHE A 66 -13.52 -17.15 -26.33
C PHE A 66 -13.08 -15.67 -26.48
N ARG A 67 -14.01 -14.77 -26.82
CA ARG A 67 -13.71 -13.34 -27.04
C ARG A 67 -13.26 -12.61 -25.76
N SER A 68 -13.53 -13.21 -24.61
CA SER A 68 -13.20 -12.69 -23.30
C SER A 68 -11.70 -12.76 -22.97
N ALA A 69 -10.94 -13.63 -23.64
CA ALA A 69 -9.48 -13.68 -23.52
C ALA A 69 -8.84 -12.34 -23.95
N LYS A 70 -9.28 -11.80 -25.09
CA LYS A 70 -8.86 -10.47 -25.58
C LYS A 70 -9.32 -9.32 -24.69
N PHE A 71 -10.33 -9.53 -23.85
CA PHE A 71 -10.78 -8.53 -22.88
C PHE A 71 -9.93 -8.56 -21.60
N ILE A 72 -9.61 -9.76 -21.09
CA ILE A 72 -8.68 -9.92 -19.96
C ILE A 72 -7.30 -9.35 -20.31
N GLU A 73 -6.80 -9.66 -21.50
CA GLU A 73 -5.56 -9.07 -22.03
C GLU A 73 -5.62 -7.54 -22.02
N ARG A 74 -6.75 -6.96 -22.46
CA ARG A 74 -6.99 -5.51 -22.43
C ARG A 74 -7.06 -4.91 -21.03
N LEU A 75 -7.59 -5.63 -20.04
CA LEU A 75 -7.57 -5.20 -18.65
C LEU A 75 -6.14 -5.15 -18.08
N GLY A 76 -5.28 -6.10 -18.46
CA GLY A 76 -3.89 -6.16 -18.02
C GLY A 76 -2.99 -5.04 -18.54
N VAL A 77 -3.33 -4.47 -19.71
CA VAL A 77 -2.63 -3.31 -20.31
C VAL A 77 -3.23 -1.96 -19.91
N GLY A 78 -3.99 -1.90 -18.80
CA GLY A 78 -4.61 -0.69 -18.22
C GLY A 78 -5.53 0.09 -19.15
N LEU A 79 -5.94 1.32 -18.76
CA LEU A 79 -6.95 2.16 -19.45
C LEU A 79 -6.43 3.57 -19.83
N ASP A 80 -5.15 3.84 -19.61
CA ASP A 80 -4.50 5.15 -19.76
C ASP A 80 -4.05 5.49 -21.19
N GLY A 81 -4.36 4.63 -22.18
CA GLY A 81 -3.97 4.80 -23.57
C GLY A 81 -2.59 4.23 -23.93
N HIS A 82 -1.76 3.84 -22.96
CA HIS A 82 -0.41 3.27 -23.17
C HIS A 82 -0.45 1.75 -23.43
N HIS A 83 -1.45 1.28 -24.17
CA HIS A 83 -1.69 -0.16 -24.33
C HIS A 83 -0.65 -0.84 -25.22
N GLU A 84 -0.14 -0.14 -26.23
CA GLU A 84 0.80 -0.70 -27.21
C GLU A 84 2.19 -0.88 -26.60
N GLU A 85 2.69 0.12 -25.89
CA GLU A 85 3.96 0.05 -25.15
C GLU A 85 3.96 -1.11 -24.15
N ARG A 86 2.86 -1.26 -23.39
CA ARG A 86 2.74 -2.36 -22.41
C ARG A 86 2.59 -3.73 -23.05
N ARG A 87 1.94 -3.81 -24.21
CA ARG A 87 1.86 -5.05 -24.98
C ARG A 87 3.23 -5.45 -25.49
N GLN A 88 4.01 -4.53 -26.05
CA GLN A 88 5.38 -4.79 -26.49
C GLN A 88 6.27 -5.25 -25.32
N GLN A 89 6.19 -4.58 -24.16
CA GLN A 89 6.93 -5.01 -22.97
C GLN A 89 6.49 -6.41 -22.48
N GLN A 90 5.21 -6.78 -22.63
CA GLN A 90 4.74 -8.13 -22.32
C GLN A 90 5.30 -9.14 -23.31
N GLU A 91 5.23 -8.85 -24.61
CA GLU A 91 5.78 -9.69 -25.67
C GLU A 91 7.29 -9.94 -25.45
N GLU A 92 8.06 -8.90 -25.15
CA GLU A 92 9.50 -8.99 -24.85
C GLU A 92 9.80 -9.89 -23.64
N ARG A 93 8.98 -9.79 -22.57
CA ARG A 93 9.13 -10.64 -21.38
C ARG A 93 8.74 -12.09 -21.64
N ASP A 94 7.80 -12.31 -22.54
CA ASP A 94 7.28 -13.62 -22.87
C ASP A 94 8.09 -14.32 -23.98
N VAL A 95 9.09 -13.66 -24.57
CA VAL A 95 10.05 -14.28 -25.51
C VAL A 95 10.70 -15.49 -24.84
N GLY A 96 10.50 -16.67 -25.45
CA GLY A 96 11.00 -17.94 -24.95
C GLY A 96 10.14 -18.61 -23.87
N ARG A 97 9.18 -17.90 -23.28
CA ARG A 97 8.25 -18.41 -22.26
C ARG A 97 6.93 -18.85 -22.90
N LEU A 98 6.96 -20.00 -23.58
CA LEU A 98 5.71 -20.59 -24.09
C LEU A 98 4.74 -20.89 -22.93
N ASN A 99 3.46 -20.60 -23.13
CA ASN A 99 2.34 -20.82 -22.18
C ASN A 99 2.32 -19.96 -20.90
N GLY A 100 3.12 -18.89 -20.79
CA GLY A 100 3.08 -17.99 -19.63
C GLY A 100 3.55 -18.66 -18.33
N GLU A 101 4.31 -19.74 -18.42
CA GLU A 101 4.89 -20.42 -17.27
C GLU A 101 6.02 -19.57 -16.70
N HIS A 102 5.83 -19.02 -15.49
CA HIS A 102 6.80 -18.17 -14.81
C HIS A 102 7.61 -18.91 -13.73
N TYR A 103 7.41 -20.22 -13.57
CA TYR A 103 8.12 -21.02 -12.56
C TYR A 103 9.54 -21.43 -12.99
N ILE A 104 9.87 -21.35 -14.28
CA ILE A 104 11.20 -21.61 -14.81
C ILE A 104 11.91 -20.27 -15.04
N ASN A 105 13.06 -20.08 -14.38
CA ASN A 105 13.95 -18.96 -14.68
C ASN A 105 14.49 -19.13 -16.10
N PHE A 106 14.22 -18.14 -16.96
CA PHE A 106 14.75 -18.09 -18.33
C PHE A 106 16.05 -17.28 -18.40
N PRO A 107 17.06 -17.72 -19.16
CA PRO A 107 17.09 -18.97 -19.92
C PRO A 107 17.13 -20.21 -19.01
N ALA A 108 16.43 -21.27 -19.42
CA ALA A 108 16.48 -22.53 -18.70
C ALA A 108 17.94 -22.99 -18.57
N ALA A 109 18.32 -23.51 -17.40
CA ALA A 109 19.65 -24.07 -17.20
C ALA A 109 19.91 -25.17 -18.25
N PRO A 110 21.13 -25.26 -18.81
CA PRO A 110 21.46 -26.34 -19.73
C PRO A 110 21.24 -27.70 -19.04
N LEU A 111 20.61 -28.62 -19.77
CA LEU A 111 20.34 -30.01 -19.35
C LEU A 111 21.64 -30.79 -19.11
#